data_AF-A0A8T4PKW7-F1
#
_entry.id   AF-A0A8T4PKW7-F1
#
_cell.length_a   1.000
_cell.length_b   1.000
_cell.length_c   1.000
_cell.angle_alpha   90.00
_cell.angle_beta   90.00
_cell.angle_gamma   90.00
#
_symmetry.space_group_name_H-M   'P 1'
#
loop_
_entity.id
_entity.type
_entity.pdbx_description
1 polymer ?
#
loop_
_entity_poly.entity_id
_entity_poly.type
_entity_poly.pdbx_seq_one_letter_code
_entity_poly.pdbx_strand_id
1 'polypeptide(L)'
;MKKRAQTTFFILLGIYMLVVIALFLSAVKETTKSGLAADEIETVQLNFELIPINNFFESCVKDIAEEAIVLAGFQGGFVEHIPGIPKLETSFADIQFWKFHEAKLYSQSLKNVAANQISEYVGNRVQSCALSTKEKFPAAGFGDRSVVNTLINRDDVAINMNFDVKIGTCKKWHA
;
A
#
# COMPACT_ATOMS: atom_id res chain seq x y z
N MET A 1 38.04 61.90 -4.03
CA MET A 1 36.87 61.36 -3.30
C MET A 1 36.08 60.42 -4.23
N LYS A 2 36.34 59.10 -4.22
CA LYS A 2 35.61 58.11 -5.07
C LYS A 2 35.18 56.82 -4.33
N LYS A 3 35.60 56.62 -3.07
CA LYS A 3 35.31 55.38 -2.31
C LYS A 3 33.96 55.41 -1.56
N ARG A 4 33.40 56.57 -1.22
CA ARG A 4 32.15 56.69 -0.45
C ARG A 4 30.89 56.37 -1.27
N ALA A 5 30.86 56.70 -2.56
CA ALA A 5 29.72 56.45 -3.44
C ALA A 5 29.53 54.95 -3.74
N GLN A 6 30.62 54.18 -3.81
CA GLN A 6 30.58 52.75 -4.07
C GLN A 6 29.96 51.97 -2.90
N THR A 7 30.25 52.38 -1.66
CA THR A 7 29.65 51.74 -0.47
C THR A 7 28.14 51.97 -0.40
N THR A 8 27.67 53.19 -0.71
CA THR A 8 26.22 53.47 -0.76
C THR A 8 25.53 52.65 -1.85
N PHE A 9 26.18 52.44 -3.00
CA PHE A 9 25.64 51.62 -4.07
C PHE A 9 25.42 50.16 -3.64
N PHE A 10 26.38 49.57 -2.94
CA PHE A 10 26.24 48.20 -2.43
C PHE A 10 25.13 48.05 -1.38
N ILE A 11 24.95 49.05 -0.52
CA ILE A 11 23.88 49.06 0.48
C ILE A 11 22.51 49.12 -0.21
N LEU A 12 22.35 49.99 -1.21
CA LEU A 12 21.11 50.11 -1.98
C LEU A 12 20.80 48.83 -2.76
N LEU A 13 21.82 48.18 -3.33
CA LEU A 13 21.66 46.91 -4.05
C LEU A 13 21.22 45.77 -3.12
N GLY A 14 21.76 45.71 -1.90
CA GLY A 14 21.37 44.73 -0.90
C GLY A 14 19.93 44.90 -0.43
N ILE A 15 19.51 46.14 -0.17
CA ILE A 15 18.12 46.45 0.20
C ILE A 15 17.17 46.10 -0.95
N TYR A 16 17.53 46.42 -2.19
CA TYR A 16 16.75 46.07 -3.37
C TYR A 16 16.54 44.55 -3.49
N MET A 17 17.61 43.76 -3.31
CA MET A 17 17.51 42.29 -3.33
C MET A 17 16.58 41.74 -2.23
N LEU A 18 16.65 42.28 -1.01
CA LEU A 18 15.78 41.86 0.09
C LEU A 18 14.30 42.13 -0.21
N VAL A 19 13.99 43.29 -0.80
CA VAL A 19 12.61 43.63 -1.19
C VAL A 19 12.08 42.69 -2.27
N VAL A 20 12.90 42.37 -3.28
CA VAL A 20 12.51 41.43 -4.36
C VAL A 20 12.24 40.03 -3.80
N ILE A 21 13.09 39.52 -2.90
CA ILE A 21 12.91 38.21 -2.27
C ILE A 21 11.64 38.19 -1.41
N ALA A 22 11.38 39.24 -0.62
CA ALA A 22 10.19 39.33 0.22
C ALA A 22 8.89 39.34 -0.60
N LEU A 23 8.87 40.06 -1.73
CA LEU A 23 7.73 40.10 -2.65
C LEU A 23 7.52 38.74 -3.34
N PHE A 24 8.61 38.10 -3.78
CA PHE A 24 8.56 36.77 -4.40
C PHE A 24 7.99 35.72 -3.43
N LEU A 25 8.48 35.67 -2.18
CA LEU A 25 8.00 34.75 -1.17
C LEU A 25 6.53 35.01 -0.79
N SER A 26 6.08 36.27 -0.84
CA SER A 26 4.68 36.63 -0.56
C SER A 26 3.75 36.17 -1.68
N ALA A 27 4.15 36.37 -2.94
CA ALA A 27 3.38 35.92 -4.11
C ALA A 27 3.27 34.38 -4.20
N VAL A 28 4.34 33.66 -3.83
CA VAL A 28 4.31 32.19 -3.75
C VAL A 28 3.36 31.72 -2.64
N LYS A 29 3.31 32.39 -1.49
CA LYS A 29 2.39 32.01 -0.41
C LYS A 29 0.91 32.17 -0.78
N GLU A 30 0.55 33.18 -1.55
CA GLU A 30 -0.85 33.36 -1.99
C GLU A 30 -1.28 32.32 -3.03
N THR A 31 -0.42 31.97 -3.99
CA THR A 31 -0.73 30.91 -4.97
C THR A 31 -0.77 29.52 -4.34
N THR A 32 0.03 29.28 -3.30
CA THR A 32 0.05 28.01 -2.57
C THR A 32 -1.19 27.83 -1.67
N LYS A 33 -1.77 28.92 -1.11
CA LYS A 33 -3.00 28.83 -0.30
C LYS A 33 -4.24 28.44 -1.11
N SER A 34 -4.31 28.80 -2.38
CA SER A 34 -5.42 28.45 -3.27
C SER A 34 -5.34 27.01 -3.81
N GLY A 35 -4.17 26.36 -3.70
CA GLY A 35 -3.94 24.98 -4.15
C GLY A 35 -3.87 23.94 -3.03
N LEU A 36 -3.71 24.34 -1.76
CA LEU A 36 -3.64 23.43 -0.61
C LEU A 36 -4.94 23.37 0.21
N ALA A 37 -6.02 24.00 -0.25
CA ALA A 37 -7.34 23.96 0.39
C ALA A 37 -8.29 22.93 -0.25
N ALA A 38 -7.76 21.98 -1.03
CA ALA A 38 -8.53 20.94 -1.71
C ALA A 38 -7.92 19.52 -1.58
N ASP A 39 -6.94 19.33 -0.69
CA ASP A 39 -6.86 18.07 0.03
C ASP A 39 -7.66 18.31 1.31
N GLU A 40 -8.96 18.08 1.21
CA GLU A 40 -9.68 17.53 2.33
C GLU A 40 -8.80 16.37 2.84
N ILE A 41 -8.06 16.64 3.92
CA ILE A 41 -7.90 15.63 4.95
C ILE A 41 -9.35 15.39 5.37
N GLU A 42 -10.03 14.52 4.63
CA GLU A 42 -11.13 13.73 5.12
C GLU A 42 -10.50 13.03 6.31
N THR A 43 -10.55 13.70 7.46
CA THR A 43 -10.32 13.06 8.73
C THR A 43 -11.41 12.02 8.75
N VAL A 44 -11.07 10.82 8.28
CA VAL A 44 -11.84 9.62 8.52
C VAL A 44 -12.04 9.67 10.02
N GLN A 45 -13.24 10.08 10.44
CA GLN A 45 -13.71 9.79 11.78
C GLN A 45 -13.72 8.28 11.80
N LEU A 46 -12.58 7.69 12.14
CA LEU A 46 -12.42 6.28 12.36
C LEU A 46 -13.35 6.04 13.54
N ASN A 47 -14.58 5.67 13.21
CA ASN A 47 -15.61 5.38 14.19
C ASN A 47 -14.94 4.41 15.17
N PHE A 48 -14.85 4.76 16.45
CA PHE A 48 -14.05 3.96 17.41
C PHE A 48 -14.50 2.49 17.44
N GLU A 49 -15.74 2.22 17.03
CA GLU A 49 -16.32 0.89 16.83
C GLU A 49 -15.71 0.09 15.66
N LEU A 50 -15.12 0.75 14.66
CA LEU A 50 -14.45 0.13 13.51
C LEU A 50 -13.03 -0.36 13.82
N ILE A 51 -12.33 0.27 14.76
CA ILE A 51 -10.95 -0.09 15.10
C ILE A 51 -10.79 -1.58 15.41
N PRO A 52 -11.60 -2.21 16.28
CA PRO A 52 -11.46 -3.65 16.56
C PRO A 52 -11.81 -4.53 15.35
N ILE A 53 -12.75 -4.11 14.50
CA ILE A 53 -13.11 -4.82 13.26
C ILE A 53 -11.93 -4.80 12.30
N ASN A 54 -11.34 -3.61 12.10
CA ASN A 54 -10.19 -3.42 11.22
C ASN A 54 -8.97 -4.20 11.72
N ASN A 55 -8.62 -4.10 12.99
CA ASN A 55 -7.48 -4.82 13.55
C ASN A 55 -7.63 -6.35 13.44
N PHE A 56 -8.84 -6.87 13.62
CA PHE A 56 -9.09 -8.30 13.48
C PHE A 56 -8.97 -8.74 12.01
N PHE A 57 -9.54 -7.97 11.09
CA PHE A 57 -9.43 -8.23 9.66
C PHE A 57 -7.97 -8.15 9.19
N GLU A 58 -7.25 -7.08 9.56
CA GLU A 58 -5.83 -6.90 9.24
C GLU A 58 -4.96 -8.02 9.80
N SER A 59 -5.23 -8.49 11.03
CA SER A 59 -4.50 -9.63 11.61
C SER A 59 -4.69 -10.90 10.76
N CYS A 60 -5.92 -11.21 10.35
CA CYS A 60 -6.18 -12.37 9.50
C CYS A 60 -5.47 -12.25 8.15
N VAL A 61 -5.53 -11.07 7.53
CA VAL A 61 -4.85 -10.82 6.25
C VAL A 61 -3.33 -10.95 6.39
N LYS A 62 -2.78 -10.45 7.50
CA LYS A 62 -1.36 -10.54 7.82
C LYS A 62 -0.92 -12.00 7.95
N ASP A 63 -1.70 -12.84 8.62
CA ASP A 63 -1.37 -14.26 8.78
C ASP A 63 -1.30 -14.97 7.41
N ILE A 64 -2.27 -14.71 6.52
CA ILE A 64 -2.29 -15.25 5.15
C ILE A 64 -1.09 -14.74 4.34
N ALA A 65 -0.76 -13.45 4.48
CA ALA A 65 0.35 -12.83 3.79
C ALA A 65 1.70 -13.41 4.23
N GLU A 66 1.91 -13.60 5.53
CA GLU A 66 3.12 -14.22 6.07
C GLU A 66 3.27 -15.67 5.57
N GLU A 67 2.18 -16.44 5.58
CA GLU A 67 2.15 -17.79 5.02
C GLU A 67 2.56 -17.80 3.53
N ALA A 68 1.99 -16.90 2.72
CA ALA A 68 2.29 -16.78 1.30
C ALA A 68 3.77 -16.45 1.03
N ILE A 69 4.34 -15.53 1.82
CA ILE A 69 5.75 -15.12 1.70
C ILE A 69 6.67 -16.29 2.05
N VAL A 70 6.36 -17.02 3.13
CA VAL A 70 7.15 -18.19 3.56
C VAL A 70 7.08 -19.30 2.51
N LEU A 71 5.90 -19.61 2.00
CA LEU A 71 5.71 -20.60 0.92
C LEU A 71 6.47 -20.19 -0.35
N ALA A 72 6.34 -18.92 -0.78
CA ALA A 72 7.10 -18.39 -1.91
C ALA A 72 8.62 -18.54 -1.69
N GLY A 73 9.11 -18.30 -0.48
CA GLY A 73 10.53 -18.48 -0.14
C GLY A 73 10.99 -19.93 -0.31
N PHE A 74 10.25 -20.89 0.24
CA PHE A 74 10.61 -22.31 0.17
C PHE A 74 10.41 -22.95 -1.20
N GLN A 75 9.44 -22.47 -1.98
CA GLN A 75 9.07 -23.03 -3.28
C GLN A 75 9.67 -22.24 -4.46
N GLY A 76 10.67 -21.40 -4.23
CA GLY A 76 11.41 -20.72 -5.30
C GLY A 76 10.64 -19.62 -6.02
N GLY A 77 9.68 -19.00 -5.34
CA GLY A 77 8.87 -17.88 -5.81
C GLY A 77 7.44 -18.27 -6.17
N PHE A 78 7.07 -19.55 -6.11
CA PHE A 78 5.70 -20.00 -6.37
C PHE A 78 4.97 -20.23 -5.05
N VAL A 79 3.66 -19.97 -5.03
CA VAL A 79 2.83 -20.21 -3.84
C VAL A 79 1.77 -21.24 -4.16
N GLU A 80 1.14 -21.13 -5.34
CA GLU A 80 0.18 -22.11 -5.82
C GLU A 80 0.83 -23.11 -6.79
N HIS A 81 0.31 -24.33 -6.74
CA HIS A 81 0.80 -25.43 -7.57
C HIS A 81 0.26 -25.33 -8.99
N ILE A 82 1.16 -25.42 -9.96
CA ILE A 82 0.77 -25.59 -11.36
C ILE A 82 0.39 -27.07 -11.57
N PRO A 83 -0.84 -27.36 -12.04
CA PRO A 83 -1.28 -28.74 -12.31
C PRO A 83 -0.39 -29.42 -13.35
N GLY A 84 -0.08 -30.70 -13.13
CA GLY A 84 0.68 -31.52 -14.09
C GLY A 84 2.20 -31.39 -14.02
N ILE A 85 2.74 -30.54 -13.13
CA ILE A 85 4.18 -30.44 -12.91
C ILE A 85 4.61 -31.40 -11.79
N PRO A 86 5.64 -32.24 -12.01
CA PRO A 86 6.22 -33.06 -10.94
C PRO A 86 6.70 -32.17 -9.79
N LYS A 87 6.38 -32.58 -8.56
CA LYS A 87 6.76 -31.86 -7.35
C LYS A 87 7.49 -32.77 -6.38
N LEU A 88 8.41 -32.18 -5.63
CA LEU A 88 8.98 -32.77 -4.44
C LEU A 88 8.12 -32.35 -3.25
N GLU A 89 7.35 -33.28 -2.71
CA GLU A 89 6.61 -33.05 -1.48
C GLU A 89 7.59 -33.15 -0.30
N THR A 90 7.59 -32.13 0.56
CA THR A 90 8.32 -32.13 1.83
C THR A 90 7.36 -31.86 2.97
N SER A 91 7.81 -31.97 4.22
CA SER A 91 6.96 -31.68 5.38
C SER A 91 6.49 -30.22 5.49
N PHE A 92 7.11 -29.29 4.75
CA PHE A 92 6.88 -27.85 4.89
C PHE A 92 6.57 -27.14 3.57
N ALA A 93 6.91 -27.74 2.44
CA ALA A 93 6.77 -27.13 1.13
C ALA A 93 6.73 -28.18 0.01
N ASP A 94 6.10 -27.81 -1.08
CA ASP A 94 6.01 -28.61 -2.28
C ASP A 94 6.81 -27.90 -3.38
N ILE A 95 7.99 -28.44 -3.70
CA ILE A 95 8.91 -27.80 -4.64
C ILE A 95 8.62 -28.35 -6.03
N GLN A 96 8.02 -27.54 -6.90
CA GLN A 96 7.75 -27.94 -8.28
C GLN A 96 9.05 -27.97 -9.10
N PHE A 97 9.33 -29.11 -9.74
CA PHE A 97 10.49 -29.26 -10.61
C PHE A 97 10.19 -28.63 -11.97
N TRP A 98 10.63 -27.39 -12.14
CA TRP A 98 10.53 -26.73 -13.44
C TRP A 98 11.62 -27.26 -14.39
N LYS A 99 11.21 -28.05 -15.40
CA LYS A 99 12.11 -28.44 -16.49
C LYS A 99 12.22 -27.24 -17.45
N PHE A 100 13.44 -26.70 -17.57
CA PHE A 100 13.87 -25.56 -18.39
C PHE A 100 13.60 -25.66 -19.92
N HIS A 101 12.69 -26.52 -20.38
CA HIS A 101 12.58 -26.88 -21.80
C HIS A 101 11.70 -25.95 -22.65
N GLU A 102 10.99 -25.01 -22.02
CA GLU A 102 10.19 -23.99 -22.72
C GLU A 102 10.51 -22.60 -22.18
N ALA A 103 11.77 -22.19 -22.31
CA ALA A 103 12.29 -20.85 -22.04
C ALA A 103 11.69 -19.73 -22.92
N LYS A 104 10.40 -19.83 -23.28
CA LYS A 104 9.60 -18.82 -23.97
C LYS A 104 8.66 -18.06 -23.04
N LEU A 105 8.59 -18.41 -21.76
CA LEU A 105 7.85 -17.63 -20.78
C LEU A 105 8.82 -16.78 -19.95
N TYR A 106 8.90 -15.52 -20.36
CA TYR A 106 9.20 -14.32 -19.56
C TYR A 106 10.61 -13.72 -19.61
N SER A 107 10.67 -12.62 -20.34
CA SER A 107 11.52 -11.45 -20.09
C SER A 107 11.24 -10.74 -18.75
N GLN A 108 10.39 -11.30 -17.87
CA GLN A 108 10.07 -10.75 -16.56
C GLN A 108 10.93 -11.40 -15.48
N SER A 109 11.37 -10.59 -14.51
CA SER A 109 12.19 -11.07 -13.40
C SER A 109 11.40 -12.05 -12.53
N LEU A 110 12.08 -13.09 -12.00
CA LEU A 110 11.51 -14.04 -11.02
C LEU A 110 10.79 -13.31 -9.86
N LYS A 111 11.32 -12.15 -9.48
CA LYS A 111 10.74 -11.21 -8.53
C LYS A 111 9.29 -10.82 -8.88
N ASN A 112 9.01 -10.51 -10.13
CA ASN A 112 7.66 -10.12 -10.58
C ASN A 112 6.71 -11.32 -10.58
N VAL A 113 7.20 -12.51 -10.93
CA VAL A 113 6.42 -13.75 -10.88
C VAL A 113 6.03 -14.06 -9.43
N ALA A 114 7.00 -14.00 -8.51
CA ALA A 114 6.75 -14.22 -7.10
C ALA A 114 5.78 -13.19 -6.50
N ALA A 115 5.94 -11.92 -6.85
CA ALA A 115 5.02 -10.86 -6.43
C ALA A 115 3.58 -11.13 -6.92
N ASN A 116 3.42 -11.58 -8.17
CA ASN A 116 2.10 -11.92 -8.70
C ASN A 116 1.49 -13.14 -7.98
N GLN A 117 2.27 -14.19 -7.73
CA GLN A 117 1.82 -15.39 -7.02
C GLN A 117 1.37 -15.09 -5.58
N ILE A 118 2.12 -14.25 -4.86
CA ILE A 118 1.72 -13.81 -3.51
C ILE A 118 0.42 -12.99 -3.58
N SER A 119 0.31 -12.08 -4.55
CA SER A 119 -0.88 -11.24 -4.71
C SER A 119 -2.14 -12.06 -4.99
N GLU A 120 -2.01 -13.08 -5.85
CA GLU A 120 -3.09 -14.01 -6.18
C GLU A 120 -3.50 -14.87 -4.98
N TYR A 121 -2.51 -15.46 -4.28
CA TYR A 121 -2.77 -16.29 -3.11
C TYR A 121 -3.51 -15.52 -2.00
N VAL A 122 -3.05 -14.30 -1.70
CA VAL A 122 -3.68 -13.44 -0.70
C VAL A 122 -5.06 -12.99 -1.17
N GLY A 123 -5.20 -12.58 -2.44
CA GLY A 123 -6.49 -12.17 -3.02
C GLY A 123 -7.55 -13.27 -2.99
N ASN A 124 -7.16 -14.51 -3.28
CA ASN A 124 -8.08 -15.66 -3.27
C ASN A 124 -8.55 -16.03 -1.86
N ARG A 125 -7.79 -15.68 -0.82
CA ARG A 125 -8.07 -16.07 0.57
C ARG A 125 -8.61 -14.94 1.43
N VAL A 126 -8.48 -13.69 1.03
CA VAL A 126 -8.95 -12.53 1.82
C VAL A 126 -10.46 -12.59 2.11
N GLN A 127 -11.25 -13.20 1.23
CA GLN A 127 -12.68 -13.38 1.46
C GLN A 127 -12.95 -14.26 2.70
N SER A 128 -12.07 -15.21 3.01
CA SER A 128 -12.16 -15.99 4.25
C SER A 128 -11.97 -15.10 5.50
N CYS A 129 -11.11 -14.09 5.44
CA CYS A 129 -10.97 -13.10 6.51
C CYS A 129 -12.23 -12.26 6.68
N ALA A 130 -12.88 -11.87 5.59
CA ALA A 130 -14.15 -11.16 5.64
C ALA A 130 -15.24 -12.02 6.32
N LEU A 131 -15.31 -13.32 6.00
CA LEU A 131 -16.25 -14.26 6.62
C LEU A 131 -15.97 -14.44 8.12
N SER A 132 -14.72 -14.71 8.51
CA SER A 132 -14.31 -14.86 9.91
C SER A 132 -14.56 -13.58 10.73
N THR A 133 -14.34 -12.41 10.11
CA THR A 133 -14.61 -11.12 10.74
C THR A 133 -16.10 -10.92 10.93
N LYS A 134 -16.94 -11.28 9.96
CA LYS A 134 -18.40 -11.20 10.07
C LYS A 134 -18.96 -12.14 11.14
N GLU A 135 -18.38 -13.33 11.32
CA GLU A 135 -18.76 -14.26 12.39
C GLU A 135 -18.54 -13.63 13.77
N LYS A 136 -17.40 -12.96 13.95
CA LYS A 136 -17.05 -12.29 15.21
C LYS A 136 -17.76 -10.93 15.39
N PHE A 137 -18.04 -10.23 14.30
CA PHE A 137 -18.66 -8.92 14.25
C PHE A 137 -19.83 -8.90 13.24
N PRO A 138 -21.04 -9.30 13.66
CA PRO A 138 -22.19 -9.44 12.74
C PRO A 138 -22.62 -8.14 12.03
N ALA A 139 -22.28 -6.97 12.59
CA ALA A 139 -22.56 -5.66 11.98
C ALA A 139 -21.59 -5.29 10.86
N ALA A 140 -20.48 -6.03 10.70
CA ALA A 140 -19.50 -5.82 9.66
C ALA A 140 -19.98 -6.43 8.33
N GLY A 141 -19.99 -5.62 7.28
CA GLY A 141 -20.17 -6.02 5.90
C GLY A 141 -18.88 -5.75 5.13
N PHE A 142 -18.65 -6.55 4.10
CA PHE A 142 -17.45 -6.47 3.27
C PHE A 142 -17.86 -6.51 1.80
N GLY A 143 -17.14 -5.78 0.96
CA GLY A 143 -17.30 -5.84 -0.49
C GLY A 143 -16.74 -7.14 -1.08
N ASP A 144 -17.16 -7.45 -2.31
CA ASP A 144 -16.72 -8.67 -3.02
C ASP A 144 -15.35 -8.53 -3.70
N ARG A 145 -14.80 -7.32 -3.80
CA ARG A 145 -13.57 -7.07 -4.56
C ARG A 145 -12.46 -6.58 -3.65
N SER A 146 -11.36 -7.33 -3.64
CA SER A 146 -10.06 -6.92 -3.14
C SER A 146 -9.11 -6.72 -4.31
N VAL A 147 -8.43 -5.58 -4.37
CA VAL A 147 -7.24 -5.45 -5.22
C VAL A 147 -6.03 -5.63 -4.32
N VAL A 148 -5.23 -6.66 -4.61
CA VAL A 148 -4.01 -6.98 -3.86
C VAL A 148 -2.83 -6.84 -4.79
N ASN A 149 -1.83 -6.06 -4.38
CA ASN A 149 -0.59 -5.86 -5.11
C ASN A 149 0.59 -6.08 -4.17
N THR A 150 1.50 -6.97 -4.55
CA THR A 150 2.72 -7.25 -3.81
C THR A 150 3.91 -6.56 -4.45
N LEU A 151 4.73 -5.93 -3.63
CA LEU A 151 6.00 -5.31 -3.99
C LEU A 151 7.08 -5.96 -3.15
N ILE A 152 7.96 -6.72 -3.81
CA ILE A 152 9.15 -7.27 -3.17
C ILE A 152 10.24 -6.21 -3.26
N ASN A 153 10.84 -5.80 -2.15
CA ASN A 153 11.99 -4.90 -2.12
C ASN A 153 13.23 -5.71 -1.76
N ARG A 154 14.33 -5.02 -1.41
CA ARG A 154 15.57 -5.69 -1.02
C ARG A 154 15.46 -6.30 0.38
N ASP A 155 14.85 -5.56 1.31
CA ASP A 155 14.85 -5.88 2.73
C ASP A 155 13.43 -6.15 3.29
N ASP A 156 12.39 -5.85 2.50
CA ASP A 156 10.99 -5.99 2.89
C ASP A 156 10.09 -6.47 1.74
N VAL A 157 8.91 -6.98 2.10
CA VAL A 157 7.83 -7.30 1.15
C VAL A 157 6.61 -6.49 1.57
N ALA A 158 6.20 -5.56 0.71
CA ALA A 158 5.03 -4.73 0.93
C ALA A 158 3.82 -5.30 0.18
N ILE A 159 2.74 -5.58 0.89
CA ILE A 159 1.47 -6.03 0.30
C ILE A 159 0.47 -4.90 0.45
N ASN A 160 0.12 -4.28 -0.66
CA ASN A 160 -0.86 -3.22 -0.74
C ASN A 160 -2.22 -3.82 -1.09
N MET A 161 -3.17 -3.69 -0.17
CA MET A 161 -4.52 -4.19 -0.35
C MET A 161 -5.51 -3.04 -0.24
N ASN A 162 -6.43 -2.96 -1.19
CA ASN A 162 -7.61 -2.11 -1.07
C ASN A 162 -8.85 -2.99 -0.90
N PHE A 163 -9.59 -2.78 0.19
CA PHE A 163 -10.75 -3.59 0.56
C PHE A 163 -11.89 -2.72 1.09
N ASP A 164 -13.06 -2.83 0.45
CA ASP A 164 -14.22 -2.04 0.83
C ASP A 164 -14.91 -2.64 2.07
N VAL A 165 -14.88 -1.91 3.19
CA VAL A 165 -15.61 -2.26 4.41
C VAL A 165 -16.92 -1.46 4.47
N LYS A 166 -18.05 -2.14 4.67
CA LYS A 166 -19.39 -1.55 4.81
C LYS A 166 -19.95 -1.88 6.19
N ILE A 167 -20.28 -0.90 7.02
CA ILE A 167 -21.00 -1.18 8.27
C ILE A 167 -22.51 -1.18 7.99
N GLY A 168 -23.19 -2.25 8.39
CA GLY A 168 -24.65 -2.21 8.49
C GLY A 168 -25.03 -1.46 9.76
N THR A 169 -25.61 -0.27 9.65
CA THR A 169 -26.18 0.43 10.81
C THR A 169 -27.34 -0.38 11.36
N CYS A 170 -27.28 -0.77 12.64
CA CYS A 170 -28.40 -1.43 13.31
C CYS A 170 -29.63 -0.49 13.26
N LYS A 171 -30.71 -0.98 12.66
CA LYS A 171 -32.03 -0.32 12.67
C LYS A 171 -32.42 -0.04 14.13
N LYS A 172 -32.65 1.22 14.47
CA LYS A 172 -33.28 1.61 15.75
C LYS A 172 -34.57 0.79 15.91
N TRP A 173 -34.64 0.02 16.99
CA TRP A 173 -35.89 -0.55 17.48
C TRP A 173 -36.81 0.61 17.85
N HIS A 174 -37.89 0.79 17.08
CA HIS A 174 -39.01 1.60 17.54
C HIS A 174 -39.83 0.75 18.51
N ALA A 175 -39.93 1.24 19.74
CA ALA A 175 -40.84 0.76 20.79
C ALA A 175 -42.31 0.97 20.40
#